data_AF-A0A932A4J1-F1
#
_entry.id   AF-A0A932A4J1-F1
#
_cell.length_a   1.000
_cell.length_b   1.000
_cell.length_c   1.000
_cell.angle_alpha   90.00
_cell.angle_beta   90.00
_cell.angle_gamma   90.00
#
_symmetry.space_group_name_H-M   'P 1'
#
loop_
_entity.id
_entity.type
_entity.pdbx_description
1 polymer ?
#
loop_
_entity_poly.entity_id
_entity_poly.type
_entity_poly.pdbx_seq_one_letter_code
_entity_poly.pdbx_strand_id
1 'polypeptide(L)' 'MTERQSERSITRMEILYVLRAGFHEKKKDKFDQAYGCWNYAIHGKTMDKRELRIIISFDKNNMLIITAIDLT' A
#
# COMPACT_ATOMS: atom_id res chain seq x y z
N MET A 1 -5.36 -21.23 -15.42
CA MET A 1 -4.42 -20.10 -15.31
C MET A 1 -5.22 -18.92 -14.79
N THR A 2 -5.10 -18.62 -13.50
CA THR A 2 -5.98 -17.66 -12.82
C THR A 2 -5.45 -16.25 -13.06
N GLU A 3 -6.23 -15.44 -13.76
CA GLU A 3 -5.94 -14.07 -14.19
C GLU A 3 -5.52 -13.20 -12.99
N ARG A 4 -4.23 -12.91 -12.86
CA ARG A 4 -3.64 -12.08 -11.79
C ARG A 4 -3.35 -10.63 -12.23
N GLN A 5 -3.96 -10.14 -13.30
CA GLN A 5 -3.57 -8.87 -13.92
C GLN A 5 -4.75 -8.03 -14.41
N SER A 6 -5.81 -7.90 -13.62
CA SER A 6 -6.50 -6.60 -13.63
C SER A 6 -5.69 -5.69 -12.72
N GLU A 7 -4.73 -4.97 -13.29
CA GLU A 7 -4.19 -3.77 -12.65
C GLU A 7 -5.39 -2.86 -12.38
N ARG A 8 -5.93 -2.92 -11.17
CA ARG A 8 -6.98 -2.00 -10.75
C ARG A 8 -6.38 -0.60 -10.91
N SER A 9 -7.07 0.28 -11.63
CA SER A 9 -6.62 1.64 -11.93
C SER A 9 -6.61 2.48 -10.65
N ILE A 10 -5.61 2.23 -9.80
CA ILE A 10 -5.34 3.02 -8.60
C ILE A 10 -4.52 4.21 -9.06
N THR A 11 -5.12 5.38 -8.99
CA THR A 11 -4.46 6.62 -9.41
C THR A 11 -3.51 7.12 -8.33
N ARG A 12 -2.51 7.90 -8.74
CA ARG A 12 -1.62 8.60 -7.79
C ARG A 12 -2.40 9.48 -6.81
N MET A 13 -3.49 10.11 -7.26
CA MET A 13 -4.31 10.98 -6.41
C MET A 13 -4.98 10.21 -5.27
N GLU A 14 -5.43 8.99 -5.54
CA GLU A 14 -6.02 8.12 -4.51
C GLU A 14 -4.99 7.65 -3.49
N ILE A 15 -3.79 7.29 -3.97
CA ILE A 15 -2.67 6.94 -3.08
C ILE A 15 -2.36 8.13 -2.16
N LEU A 16 -2.19 9.33 -2.74
CA LEU A 16 -1.91 10.54 -1.96
C LEU A 16 -3.04 10.87 -0.97
N TYR A 17 -4.29 10.67 -1.37
CA TYR A 17 -5.44 10.87 -0.49
C TYR A 17 -5.39 9.91 0.69
N VAL A 18 -5.18 8.61 0.45
CA VAL A 18 -5.09 7.59 1.50
C VAL A 18 -3.87 7.81 2.40
N LEU A 19 -2.73 8.25 1.86
CA LEU A 19 -1.56 8.59 2.67
C LEU A 19 -1.80 9.79 3.60
N ARG A 20 -2.66 10.73 3.21
CA ARG A 20 -2.99 11.92 4.01
C ARG A 20 -4.10 11.68 5.03
N ALA A 21 -5.13 10.93 4.64
CA ALA A 21 -6.37 10.80 5.42
C ALA A 21 -6.61 9.39 5.99
N GLY A 22 -5.84 8.39 5.54
CA GLY A 22 -5.92 7.03 6.04
C GLY A 22 -5.34 6.88 7.45
N PHE A 23 -5.44 5.67 7.98
CA PHE A 23 -4.91 5.32 9.29
C PHE A 23 -3.88 4.21 9.18
N HIS A 24 -2.96 4.21 10.14
CA HIS A 24 -1.96 3.17 10.26
C HIS A 24 -2.59 1.83 10.65
N GLU A 25 -2.48 0.83 9.79
CA GLU A 25 -2.97 -0.53 10.03
C GLU A 25 -1.87 -1.38 10.70
N LYS A 26 -1.49 -1.03 11.94
CA LYS A 26 -0.40 -1.64 12.73
C LYS A 26 -0.35 -3.18 12.68
N LYS A 27 -1.51 -3.84 12.68
CA LYS A 27 -1.62 -5.31 12.60
C LYS A 27 -1.06 -5.91 11.31
N LYS A 28 -0.77 -5.09 10.29
CA LYS A 28 -0.20 -5.47 9.00
C LYS A 28 1.23 -4.99 8.80
N ASP A 29 1.79 -4.25 9.74
CA ASP A 29 3.20 -3.94 9.73
C ASP A 29 4.01 -5.22 9.93
N LYS A 30 5.03 -5.41 9.10
CA LYS A 30 5.89 -6.59 9.19
C LYS A 30 7.30 -6.26 8.77
N PHE A 31 8.26 -6.81 9.50
CA PHE A 31 9.63 -6.91 9.04
C PHE A 31 9.73 -8.06 8.03
N ASP A 32 10.18 -7.76 6.83
CA ASP A 32 10.50 -8.76 5.82
C ASP A 32 11.96 -9.18 5.97
N GLN A 33 12.17 -10.38 6.50
CA GLN A 33 13.51 -10.91 6.74
C GLN A 33 14.29 -11.13 5.45
N ALA A 34 13.63 -11.43 4.32
CA ALA A 34 14.30 -11.67 3.05
C ALA A 34 14.94 -10.40 2.48
N TYR A 35 14.32 -9.24 2.75
CA TYR A 35 14.77 -7.94 2.26
C TYR A 35 15.40 -7.06 3.35
N GLY A 36 15.36 -7.50 4.61
CA GLY A 36 15.89 -6.74 5.74
C GLY A 36 15.18 -5.40 5.96
N CYS A 37 13.89 -5.30 5.61
CA CYS A 37 13.15 -4.04 5.63
C CYS A 37 11.82 -4.12 6.35
N TRP A 38 11.33 -2.99 6.85
CA TRP A 38 9.98 -2.87 7.39
C TRP A 38 8.99 -2.50 6.28
N ASN A 39 7.84 -3.15 6.31
CA ASN A 39 6.66 -2.78 5.55
C ASN A 39 5.67 -2.12 6.49
N TYR A 40 5.27 -0.88 6.20
CA TYR A 40 4.30 -0.10 6.96
C TYR A 40 2.99 -0.01 6.19
N ALA A 41 1.88 -0.42 6.80
CA ALA A 41 0.59 -0.49 6.12
C ALA A 41 -0.33 0.67 6.51
N ILE A 42 -0.80 1.43 5.53
CA ILE A 42 -1.80 2.49 5.71
C ILE A 42 -3.08 2.04 5.02
N HIS A 43 -4.17 2.00 5.77
CA HIS A 43 -5.50 1.70 5.24
C HIS A 43 -6.28 2.99 5.08
N GLY A 44 -6.96 3.17 3.96
CA GLY A 44 -7.88 4.28 3.79
C GLY A 44 -8.94 4.02 2.74
N LYS A 45 -9.93 4.91 2.73
CA LYS A 45 -11.03 4.88 1.79
C LYS A 45 -10.93 6.08 0.86
N THR A 46 -11.04 5.87 -0.45
CA THR A 46 -11.00 6.93 -1.47
C THR A 46 -12.31 7.72 -1.51
N MET A 47 -12.35 8.80 -2.31
CA MET A 47 -13.55 9.64 -2.49
C MET A 47 -14.74 8.85 -3.07
N ASP A 48 -14.45 7.90 -3.97
CA ASP A 48 -15.43 6.99 -4.58
C ASP A 48 -15.68 5.72 -3.75
N LYS A 49 -15.28 5.73 -2.47
CA LYS A 49 -15.53 4.68 -1.48
C LYS A 49 -14.79 3.35 -1.70
N ARG A 50 -13.78 3.29 -2.58
CA ARG A 50 -12.87 2.13 -2.65
C ARG A 50 -11.97 2.07 -1.42
N GLU A 51 -11.74 0.87 -0.92
CA GLU A 51 -10.81 0.64 0.18
C GLU A 51 -9.44 0.28 -0.38
N LEU A 52 -8.42 1.06 -0.03
CA LEU A 52 -7.05 0.81 -0.43
C LEU A 52 -6.18 0.57 0.81
N ARG A 53 -5.23 -0.35 0.66
CA ARG A 53 -4.07 -0.48 1.53
C ARG A 53 -2.83 -0.04 0.78
N ILE A 54 -2.15 0.97 1.31
CA ILE A 54 -0.85 1.42 0.84
C ILE A 54 0.21 0.84 1.75
N ILE A 55 1.19 0.14 1.18
CA ILE A 55 2.36 -0.38 1.89
C ILE A 55 3.56 0.49 1.51
N ILE A 56 4.24 1.01 2.53
CA ILE A 56 5.48 1.77 2.39
C ILE A 56 6.64 0.93 2.91
N SER A 57 7.69 0.84 2.12
CA SER A 57 8.93 0.16 2.51
C SER A 57 10.13 0.94 2.01
N PHE A 58 11.27 0.77 2.68
CA PHE A 58 12.56 1.30 2.22
C PHE A 58 13.47 0.12 1.93
N ASP A 59 14.10 0.11 0.76
CA ASP A 59 15.13 -0.89 0.47
C ASP A 59 16.46 -0.53 1.18
N LYS A 60 17.46 -1.41 1.03
CA LYS A 60 18.80 -1.21 1.60
C LYS A 60 19.53 0.05 1.11
N ASN A 61 19.10 0.65 0.01
CA ASN A 61 19.66 1.88 -0.57
C ASN A 61 18.83 3.11 -0.22
N ASN A 62 17.88 3.00 0.72
CA ASN A 62 16.89 4.03 1.06
C ASN A 62 15.95 4.40 -0.10
N MET A 63 15.78 3.52 -1.09
CA MET A 63 14.77 3.69 -2.13
C MET A 63 13.38 3.47 -1.53
N LEU A 64 12.52 4.47 -1.67
CA LEU A 64 11.12 4.40 -1.26
C LEU A 64 10.32 3.52 -2.22
N ILE A 65 9.74 2.45 -1.69
CA ILE A 65 8.85 1.54 -2.41
C ILE A 65 7.43 1.76 -1.89
N ILE A 66 6.50 2.03 -2.81
CA ILE A 66 5.08 2.20 -2.50
C ILE A 66 4.31 1.12 -3.27
N THR A 67 3.60 0.26 -2.53
CA THR A 67 2.69 -0.73 -3.12
C THR A 67 1.26 -0.36 -2.76
N ALA A 68 0.39 -0.20 -3.75
CA ALA A 68 -1.03 0.06 -3.55
C ALA A 68 -1.84 -1.21 -3.83
N ILE A 69 -2.71 -1.57 -2.89
CA ILE A 69 -3.56 -2.76 -2.97
C ILE A 69 -5.00 -2.30 -2.79
N ASP A 70 -5.84 -2.61 -3.76
CA ASP A 70 -7.28 -2.44 -3.62
C ASP A 70 -7.85 -3.63 -2.84
N LEU A 71 -8.63 -3.35 -1.80
CA LEU A 71 -9.22 -4.32 -0.87
C LEU A 71 -10.67 -4.68 -1.18
N THR A 72 -11.28 -4.04 -2.18
CA THR A 72 -12.64 -4.32 -2.63
C THR A 72 -12.77 -5.68 -3.31
#